data_AF-A0A0U3R6G7-F1
#
_entry.id   AF-A0A0U3R6G7-F1
#
_cell.length_a   1.000
_cell.length_b   1.000
_cell.length_c   1.000
_cell.angle_alpha   90.00
_cell.angle_beta   90.00
_cell.angle_gamma   90.00
#
_symmetry.space_group_name_H-M   'P 1'
#
loop_
_entity.id
_entity.type
_entity.pdbx_description
1 polymer ?
#
loop_
_entity_poly.entity_id
_entity_poly.type
_entity_poly.pdbx_seq_one_letter_code
_entity_poly.pdbx_strand_id
1 'polypeptide(L)'
;MEAMRRTVLGILAAFFLLAGTACSITTEDPGYVAPPPLPAMEQLEQAALADPAAFKASGDVLSFITEDRNIVCSLTSARGEHLNLPYESNSFSDAANNKLATVPVAHCELAGYPKPAAGDIKDDCAGTGLGYLGGAALLSPDKATYGECRSGVTQMEAAYGPKGNKSGPLTELAVLAEGQNLERNGLRCSAHNGGVACGNVSAGVGFFVARDRYELISKAAATASPAPAEASKTP
;
A
#
# COMPACT_ATOMS: atom_id res chain seq x y z
N MET A 1 -18.33 -30.40 59.77
CA MET A 1 -18.01 -31.27 58.60
C MET A 1 -18.81 -30.92 57.34
N GLU A 2 -19.96 -30.22 57.40
CA GLU A 2 -20.75 -29.86 56.20
C GLU A 2 -20.19 -28.70 55.37
N ALA A 3 -19.52 -27.72 55.98
CA ALA A 3 -18.94 -26.59 55.25
C ALA A 3 -17.88 -27.03 54.24
N MET A 4 -17.04 -28.00 54.62
CA MET A 4 -15.97 -28.54 53.78
C MET A 4 -16.51 -29.37 52.59
N ARG A 5 -17.68 -29.99 52.75
CA ARG A 5 -18.34 -30.79 51.70
C ARG A 5 -18.95 -29.92 50.60
N ARG A 6 -19.43 -28.71 50.96
CA ARG A 6 -19.95 -27.73 49.99
C ARG A 6 -18.86 -27.10 49.12
N THR A 7 -17.67 -26.85 49.67
CA THR A 7 -16.55 -26.26 48.92
C THR A 7 -16.00 -27.25 47.88
N VAL A 8 -15.92 -28.54 48.23
CA VAL A 8 -15.43 -29.59 47.32
C VAL A 8 -16.38 -29.81 46.13
N LEU A 9 -17.70 -29.77 46.37
CA LEU A 9 -18.70 -29.87 45.30
C LEU A 9 -18.69 -28.66 44.36
N GLY A 10 -18.45 -27.46 44.88
CA GLY A 10 -18.33 -26.24 44.06
C GLY A 10 -17.10 -26.26 43.14
N ILE A 11 -15.96 -26.77 43.63
CA ILE A 11 -14.73 -26.88 42.83
C ILE A 11 -14.88 -27.96 41.74
N LEU A 12 -15.53 -29.08 42.03
CA LEU A 12 -15.82 -30.13 41.05
C LEU A 12 -16.75 -29.65 39.92
N ALA A 13 -17.79 -28.87 40.26
CA ALA A 13 -18.68 -28.28 39.26
C ALA A 13 -17.95 -27.26 38.35
N ALA A 14 -17.03 -26.47 38.91
CA ALA A 14 -16.22 -25.53 38.13
C ALA A 14 -15.26 -26.25 37.14
N PHE A 15 -14.69 -27.39 37.53
CA PHE A 15 -13.86 -28.21 36.64
C PHE A 15 -14.65 -28.85 35.50
N PHE A 16 -15.90 -29.27 35.73
CA PHE A 16 -16.77 -29.80 34.67
C PHE A 16 -17.22 -28.73 33.67
N LEU A 17 -17.43 -27.48 34.12
CA LEU A 17 -17.80 -26.37 33.23
C LEU A 17 -16.62 -25.89 32.37
N LEU A 18 -15.38 -25.94 32.88
CA LEU A 18 -14.17 -25.60 32.11
C LEU A 18 -13.81 -26.65 31.05
N ALA A 19 -14.22 -27.91 31.21
CA ALA A 19 -14.00 -28.97 30.23
C ALA A 19 -14.96 -28.90 29.02
N GLY A 20 -16.08 -28.17 29.14
CA GLY A 20 -17.10 -28.07 28.08
C GLY A 20 -16.84 -27.01 27.01
N THR A 21 -15.95 -26.04 27.26
CA THR A 21 -15.64 -24.95 26.32
C THR A 21 -14.32 -25.13 25.57
N ALA A 22 -13.57 -26.20 25.87
CA ALA A 22 -12.24 -26.43 25.33
C ALA A 22 -12.25 -27.59 24.31
N CYS A 23 -13.01 -27.49 23.21
CA CYS A 23 -12.86 -28.40 22.07
C CYS A 23 -13.58 -27.92 20.79
N SER A 24 -13.48 -26.64 20.43
CA SER A 24 -13.52 -26.30 18.99
C SER A 24 -12.10 -26.45 18.46
N ILE A 25 -11.70 -27.71 18.21
CA ILE A 25 -10.57 -27.99 17.34
C ILE A 25 -11.04 -27.53 15.95
N THR A 26 -10.61 -26.35 15.53
CA THR A 26 -10.71 -25.92 14.14
C THR A 26 -9.82 -26.87 13.35
N THR A 27 -10.40 -27.98 12.92
CA THR A 27 -9.75 -28.88 11.97
C THR A 27 -9.69 -28.11 10.67
N GLU A 28 -8.47 -27.87 10.20
CA GLU A 28 -8.20 -27.26 8.90
C GLU A 28 -8.88 -28.14 7.85
N ASP A 29 -9.94 -27.62 7.23
CA ASP A 29 -10.68 -28.35 6.21
C ASP A 29 -9.75 -28.55 5.01
N PRO A 30 -9.34 -29.80 4.69
CA PRO A 30 -8.39 -30.06 3.61
C PRO A 30 -8.96 -29.70 2.23
N GLY A 31 -10.28 -29.51 2.11
CA GLY A 31 -10.95 -29.04 0.91
C GLY A 31 -11.20 -27.54 0.87
N TYR A 32 -10.87 -26.80 1.93
CA TYR A 32 -11.10 -25.36 1.97
C TYR A 32 -10.07 -24.62 1.14
N VAL A 33 -10.54 -24.08 0.01
CA VAL A 33 -9.81 -23.10 -0.78
C VAL A 33 -10.34 -21.73 -0.37
N ALA A 34 -9.48 -20.92 0.25
CA ALA A 34 -9.84 -19.55 0.57
C ALA A 34 -10.27 -18.81 -0.71
N PRO A 35 -11.35 -18.01 -0.66
CA PRO A 35 -11.74 -17.20 -1.81
C PRO A 35 -10.56 -16.31 -2.22
N PRO A 36 -10.42 -16.02 -3.53
CA PRO A 36 -9.38 -15.11 -3.98
C PRO A 36 -9.54 -13.76 -3.28
N PRO A 37 -8.43 -13.07 -2.98
CA PRO A 37 -8.49 -11.75 -2.39
C PRO A 37 -9.24 -10.80 -3.32
N LEU A 38 -9.96 -9.84 -2.72
CA LEU A 38 -10.68 -8.82 -3.48
C LEU A 38 -9.73 -8.02 -4.39
N PRO A 39 -10.21 -7.46 -5.51
CA PRO A 39 -9.42 -6.51 -6.29
C PRO A 39 -8.96 -5.31 -5.44
N ALA A 40 -7.76 -4.79 -5.73
CA ALA A 40 -7.14 -3.75 -4.91
C ALA A 40 -8.03 -2.49 -4.74
N MET A 41 -8.72 -2.04 -5.79
CA MET A 41 -9.63 -0.88 -5.69
C MET A 41 -10.83 -1.14 -4.78
N GLU A 42 -11.41 -2.35 -4.82
CA GLU A 42 -12.52 -2.73 -3.95
C GLU A 42 -12.06 -2.87 -2.48
N GLN A 43 -10.83 -3.36 -2.27
CA GLN A 43 -10.23 -3.39 -0.93
C GLN A 43 -10.04 -1.97 -0.38
N LEU A 44 -9.51 -1.06 -1.20
CA LEU A 44 -9.35 0.33 -0.82
C LEU A 44 -10.69 0.93 -0.41
N GLU A 45 -11.79 0.64 -1.11
CA GLU A 45 -13.13 1.14 -0.75
C GLU A 45 -13.62 0.64 0.61
N GLN A 46 -13.36 -0.63 0.93
CA GLN A 46 -13.98 -1.33 2.07
C GLN A 46 -13.16 -1.30 3.36
N ALA A 47 -11.84 -1.17 3.27
CA ALA A 47 -10.96 -1.28 4.43
C ALA A 47 -11.10 -0.12 5.44
N ALA A 48 -10.86 -0.42 6.71
CA ALA A 48 -11.09 0.52 7.80
C ALA A 48 -10.05 1.65 7.77
N LEU A 49 -10.51 2.90 7.88
CA LEU A 49 -9.60 4.04 7.98
C LEU A 49 -8.91 4.05 9.35
N ALA A 50 -7.59 4.08 9.35
CA ALA A 50 -6.78 4.33 10.54
C ALA A 50 -6.78 5.82 10.90
N ASP A 51 -6.47 6.13 12.16
CA ASP A 51 -6.29 7.53 12.59
C ASP A 51 -5.00 8.10 11.96
N PRO A 52 -5.09 9.12 11.08
CA PRO A 52 -3.91 9.69 10.42
C PRO A 52 -2.93 10.35 11.38
N ALA A 53 -3.34 10.72 12.60
CA ALA A 53 -2.44 11.35 13.57
C ALA A 53 -1.25 10.45 13.94
N ALA A 54 -1.45 9.13 14.01
CA ALA A 54 -0.41 8.16 14.32
C ALA A 54 0.65 8.00 13.22
N PHE A 55 0.36 8.47 12.00
CA PHE A 55 1.19 8.28 10.82
C PHE A 55 1.84 9.57 10.31
N LYS A 56 1.75 10.67 11.09
CA LYS A 56 2.38 11.94 10.71
C LYS A 56 3.90 11.83 10.80
N ALA A 57 4.58 12.07 9.68
CA ALA A 57 6.03 11.99 9.61
C ALA A 57 6.71 13.37 9.59
N SER A 58 6.23 14.31 8.77
CA SER A 58 6.70 15.70 8.77
C SER A 58 5.69 16.62 8.08
N GLY A 59 5.44 17.80 8.66
CA GLY A 59 4.44 18.74 8.13
C GLY A 59 3.09 18.06 7.89
N ASP A 60 2.64 18.06 6.65
CA ASP A 60 1.40 17.41 6.23
C ASP A 60 1.61 16.01 5.61
N VAL A 61 2.80 15.42 5.70
CA VAL A 61 3.08 14.10 5.13
C VAL A 61 2.63 12.99 6.07
N LEU A 62 1.83 12.06 5.54
CA LEU A 62 1.55 10.80 6.23
C LEU A 62 2.48 9.72 5.69
N SER A 63 3.08 8.92 6.55
CA SER A 63 3.94 7.81 6.13
C SER A 63 3.79 6.61 7.06
N PHE A 64 3.92 5.44 6.46
CA PHE A 64 3.86 4.18 7.18
C PHE A 64 4.82 3.17 6.56
N ILE A 65 5.13 2.13 7.33
CA ILE A 65 5.85 0.94 6.87
C ILE A 65 4.98 -0.30 7.13
N THR A 66 5.09 -1.32 6.28
CA THR A 66 4.40 -2.60 6.50
C THR A 66 5.00 -3.37 7.67
N GLU A 67 4.23 -4.28 8.27
CA GLU A 67 4.67 -5.12 9.41
C GLU A 67 5.94 -5.93 9.10
N ASP A 68 6.03 -6.48 7.89
CA ASP A 68 7.18 -7.23 7.40
C ASP A 68 8.38 -6.34 7.03
N ARG A 69 8.20 -5.02 7.09
CA ARG A 69 9.19 -4.00 6.70
C ARG A 69 9.75 -4.24 5.30
N ASN A 70 8.88 -4.65 4.37
CA ASN A 70 9.23 -4.76 2.96
C ASN A 70 8.81 -3.53 2.16
N ILE A 71 7.80 -2.78 2.61
CA ILE A 71 7.27 -1.61 1.89
C ILE A 71 7.14 -0.42 2.84
N VAL A 72 7.61 0.74 2.39
CA VAL A 72 7.31 2.05 3.01
C VAL A 72 6.47 2.86 2.03
N CYS A 73 5.48 3.59 2.53
CA CYS A 73 4.65 4.45 1.71
C CYS A 73 4.44 5.82 2.37
N SER A 74 4.31 6.84 1.53
CA SER A 74 4.02 8.22 1.92
C SER A 74 2.87 8.79 1.10
N LEU A 75 1.82 9.27 1.77
CA LEU A 75 0.81 10.13 1.15
C LEU A 75 1.28 11.59 1.29
N THR A 76 1.87 12.10 0.22
CA THR A 76 2.63 13.35 0.20
C THR A 76 2.24 14.25 -0.97
N SER A 77 3.12 15.18 -1.33
CA SER A 77 2.98 16.04 -2.49
C SER A 77 4.26 16.02 -3.34
N ALA A 78 4.09 16.26 -4.64
CA ALA A 78 5.15 16.42 -5.62
C ALA A 78 5.15 17.83 -6.22
N ARG A 79 6.31 18.30 -6.65
CA ARG A 79 6.50 19.49 -7.51
C ARG A 79 7.36 19.08 -8.70
N GLY A 80 6.73 18.81 -9.84
CA GLY A 80 7.40 18.06 -10.92
C GLY A 80 7.88 16.70 -10.39
N GLU A 81 9.14 16.36 -10.65
CA GLU A 81 9.79 15.11 -10.20
C GLU A 81 10.22 15.14 -8.71
N HIS A 82 9.98 16.26 -8.01
CA HIS A 82 10.47 16.43 -6.63
C HIS A 82 9.41 16.01 -5.63
N LEU A 83 9.61 14.87 -4.97
CA LEU A 83 8.73 14.34 -3.92
C LEU A 83 9.09 14.90 -2.54
N ASN A 84 8.09 15.23 -1.74
CA ASN A 84 8.30 15.58 -0.33
C ASN A 84 8.33 14.33 0.55
N LEU A 85 9.48 13.67 0.65
CA LEU A 85 9.62 12.44 1.45
C LEU A 85 10.30 12.75 2.80
N PRO A 86 9.80 12.19 3.92
CA PRO A 86 10.37 12.46 5.25
C PRO A 86 11.63 11.64 5.53
N TYR A 87 11.87 10.57 4.76
CA TYR A 87 12.98 9.64 4.94
C TYR A 87 14.06 9.76 3.86
N GLU A 88 13.81 10.48 2.76
CA GLU A 88 14.80 10.73 1.70
C GLU A 88 15.18 12.22 1.63
N SER A 89 16.46 12.50 1.36
CA SER A 89 16.86 13.86 0.98
C SER A 89 16.24 14.22 -0.37
N ASN A 90 15.56 15.36 -0.42
CA ASN A 90 14.82 15.79 -1.60
C ASN A 90 14.89 17.32 -1.77
N SER A 91 14.53 17.78 -2.97
CA SER A 91 14.54 19.20 -3.37
C SER A 91 13.14 19.80 -3.46
N PHE A 92 12.14 19.21 -2.80
CA PHE A 92 10.75 19.69 -2.86
C PHE A 92 10.61 21.15 -2.38
N SER A 93 11.35 21.48 -1.32
CA SER A 93 11.32 22.80 -0.66
C SER A 93 12.27 23.82 -1.29
N ASP A 94 13.00 23.46 -2.35
CA ASP A 94 13.91 24.38 -3.01
C ASP A 94 13.14 25.53 -3.67
N ALA A 95 13.61 26.76 -3.47
CA ALA A 95 12.92 27.95 -3.96
C ALA A 95 12.73 27.95 -5.50
N ALA A 96 13.65 27.33 -6.24
CA ALA A 96 13.57 27.18 -7.70
C ALA A 96 12.33 26.39 -8.16
N ASN A 97 11.79 25.53 -7.30
CA ASN A 97 10.66 24.63 -7.57
C ASN A 97 9.31 25.24 -7.18
N ASN A 98 9.29 26.40 -6.51
CA ASN A 98 8.05 27.07 -6.10
C ASN A 98 7.15 27.50 -7.27
N LYS A 99 7.70 27.60 -8.48
CA LYS A 99 6.94 27.87 -9.71
C LYS A 99 6.14 26.66 -10.22
N LEU A 100 6.48 25.46 -9.76
CA LEU A 100 5.82 24.22 -10.17
C LEU A 100 4.54 24.01 -9.37
N ALA A 101 3.54 23.43 -10.02
CA ALA A 101 2.31 23.02 -9.35
C ALA A 101 2.63 21.98 -8.26
N THR A 102 1.96 22.11 -7.11
CA THR A 102 2.01 21.09 -6.05
C THR A 102 0.88 20.10 -6.26
N VAL A 103 1.22 18.83 -6.47
CA VAL A 103 0.28 17.75 -6.79
C VAL A 103 0.27 16.74 -5.65
N PRO A 104 -0.88 16.31 -5.11
CA PRO A 104 -0.92 15.25 -4.12
C PRO A 104 -0.54 13.92 -4.78
N VAL A 105 0.33 13.15 -4.12
CA VAL A 105 0.80 11.86 -4.61
C VAL A 105 0.90 10.83 -3.50
N ALA A 106 0.83 9.55 -3.84
CA ALA A 106 1.26 8.48 -2.96
C ALA A 106 2.52 7.84 -3.56
N HIS A 107 3.59 7.74 -2.78
CA HIS A 107 4.84 7.14 -3.19
C HIS A 107 5.15 5.96 -2.27
N CYS A 108 5.48 4.81 -2.85
CA CYS A 108 5.88 3.64 -2.10
C CYS A 108 7.22 3.12 -2.60
N GLU A 109 8.09 2.72 -1.67
CA GLU A 109 9.37 2.08 -1.95
C GLU A 109 9.37 0.66 -1.39
N LEU A 110 10.08 -0.24 -2.08
CA LEU A 110 10.18 -1.65 -1.71
C LEU A 110 11.63 -2.04 -1.40
N ALA A 111 11.82 -2.89 -0.39
CA ALA A 111 13.12 -3.47 -0.05
C ALA A 111 13.51 -4.63 -0.96
N GLY A 112 12.53 -5.44 -1.38
CA GLY A 112 12.65 -6.44 -2.43
C GLY A 112 11.49 -6.28 -3.40
N TYR A 113 11.77 -6.36 -4.69
CA TYR A 113 10.81 -6.01 -5.72
C TYR A 113 10.97 -6.78 -7.03
N PRO A 114 9.88 -6.98 -7.79
CA PRO A 114 9.94 -7.56 -9.12
C PRO A 114 10.58 -6.60 -10.14
N LYS A 115 11.07 -7.16 -11.25
CA LYS A 115 11.51 -6.35 -12.38
C LYS A 115 10.29 -5.71 -13.07
N PRO A 116 10.32 -4.42 -13.44
CA PRO A 116 9.27 -3.82 -14.27
C PRO A 116 9.12 -4.54 -15.61
N ALA A 117 7.87 -4.71 -16.05
CA ALA A 117 7.54 -5.15 -17.39
C ALA A 117 7.98 -4.11 -18.43
N ALA A 118 8.39 -4.58 -19.61
CA ALA A 118 8.94 -3.70 -20.64
C ALA A 118 8.00 -2.55 -21.06
N GLY A 119 6.68 -2.77 -21.02
CA GLY A 119 5.68 -1.75 -21.37
C GLY A 119 5.52 -0.65 -20.31
N ASP A 120 5.94 -0.90 -19.08
CA ASP A 120 5.77 0.01 -17.94
C ASP A 120 6.99 0.92 -17.74
N ILE A 121 8.14 0.55 -18.31
CA ILE A 121 9.36 1.38 -18.31
C ILE A 121 9.13 2.59 -19.21
N LYS A 122 9.05 3.78 -18.60
CA LYS A 122 8.82 5.06 -19.32
C LYS A 122 10.07 5.91 -19.48
N ASP A 123 11.15 5.57 -18.79
CA ASP A 123 12.44 6.24 -18.85
C ASP A 123 13.54 5.18 -18.83
N ASP A 124 14.57 5.39 -19.64
CA ASP A 124 15.76 4.55 -19.75
C ASP A 124 16.98 5.25 -19.13
N CYS A 125 16.74 6.04 -18.08
CA CYS A 125 17.77 6.77 -17.35
C CYS A 125 18.44 7.82 -18.22
N ALA A 126 17.63 8.70 -18.82
CA ALA A 126 18.09 9.74 -19.73
C ALA A 126 18.90 9.20 -20.92
N GLY A 127 18.50 8.05 -21.48
CA GLY A 127 19.16 7.40 -22.62
C GLY A 127 20.42 6.62 -22.28
N THR A 128 20.83 6.57 -21.02
CA THR A 128 22.09 5.93 -20.62
C THR A 128 21.94 4.43 -20.34
N GLY A 129 20.74 4.00 -19.91
CA GLY A 129 20.53 2.67 -19.33
C GLY A 129 21.31 2.42 -18.04
N LEU A 130 21.94 3.45 -17.47
CA LEU A 130 22.77 3.38 -16.28
C LEU A 130 21.96 3.89 -15.07
N GLY A 131 21.05 3.05 -14.57
CA GLY A 131 20.27 3.34 -13.37
C GLY A 131 19.50 2.12 -12.89
N TYR A 132 18.79 2.30 -11.77
CA TYR A 132 17.96 1.26 -11.16
C TYR A 132 16.52 1.45 -11.60
N LEU A 133 15.90 0.36 -12.06
CA LEU A 133 14.48 0.29 -12.39
C LEU A 133 13.78 -0.63 -11.40
N GLY A 134 12.55 -0.27 -11.03
CA GLY A 134 11.73 -1.00 -10.07
C GLY A 134 11.89 -0.47 -8.64
N GLY A 135 11.20 -1.10 -7.70
CA GLY A 135 11.35 -0.78 -6.27
C GLY A 135 10.76 0.55 -5.82
N ALA A 136 10.15 1.33 -6.71
CA ALA A 136 9.21 2.38 -6.34
C ALA A 136 7.97 2.37 -7.23
N ALA A 137 6.85 2.74 -6.61
CA ALA A 137 5.60 3.06 -7.28
C ALA A 137 5.17 4.48 -6.91
N LEU A 138 4.64 5.19 -7.88
CA LEU A 138 4.11 6.54 -7.71
C LEU A 138 2.68 6.60 -8.22
N LEU A 139 1.81 7.21 -7.44
CA LEU A 139 0.43 7.49 -7.78
C LEU A 139 0.22 9.00 -7.80
N SER A 140 -0.11 9.54 -8.97
CA SER A 140 -0.72 10.86 -9.14
C SER A 140 -2.25 10.73 -9.15
N PRO A 141 -3.01 11.84 -9.14
CA PRO A 141 -4.47 11.79 -9.15
C PRO A 141 -5.08 11.03 -10.34
N ASP A 142 -4.36 10.93 -11.45
CA ASP A 142 -4.85 10.42 -12.74
C ASP A 142 -4.02 9.24 -13.30
N LYS A 143 -2.92 8.85 -12.64
CA LYS A 143 -2.00 7.83 -13.15
C LYS A 143 -1.23 7.13 -12.03
N ALA A 144 -0.95 5.85 -12.24
CA ALA A 144 0.03 5.11 -11.47
C ALA A 144 1.23 4.71 -12.35
N THR A 145 2.44 4.76 -11.79
CA THR A 145 3.69 4.33 -12.42
C THR A 145 4.43 3.38 -11.49
N TYR A 146 5.24 2.51 -12.10
CA TYR A 146 6.15 1.61 -11.41
C TYR A 146 7.50 1.56 -12.10
N GLY A 147 8.56 1.64 -11.32
CA GLY A 147 9.92 1.44 -11.79
C GLY A 147 10.51 2.61 -12.57
N GLU A 148 10.28 3.83 -12.10
CA GLU A 148 10.96 5.03 -12.58
C GLU A 148 12.48 4.89 -12.43
N CYS A 149 13.24 5.48 -13.37
CA CYS A 149 14.68 5.42 -13.30
C CYS A 149 15.22 6.24 -12.13
N ARG A 150 16.14 5.64 -11.37
CA ARG A 150 16.84 6.32 -10.28
C ARG A 150 18.35 6.16 -10.36
N SER A 151 19.04 7.20 -9.91
CA SER A 151 20.48 7.18 -9.64
C SER A 151 20.74 6.58 -8.24
N GLY A 152 20.54 5.27 -8.11
CA GLY A 152 20.84 4.52 -6.88
C GLY A 152 19.66 3.71 -6.33
N VAL A 153 19.91 3.11 -5.17
CA VAL A 153 18.93 2.36 -4.40
C VAL A 153 18.05 3.30 -3.59
N THR A 154 16.81 2.88 -3.30
CA THR A 154 15.91 3.62 -2.40
C THR A 154 16.39 3.57 -0.95
N GLN A 155 15.89 4.46 -0.09
CA GLN A 155 16.09 4.29 1.35
C GLN A 155 15.55 2.96 1.85
N MET A 156 14.43 2.49 1.30
CA MET A 156 13.87 1.19 1.68
C MET A 156 14.81 0.01 1.37
N GLU A 157 15.42 0.01 0.18
CA GLU A 157 16.41 -1.00 -0.21
C GLU A 157 17.71 -0.84 0.60
N ALA A 158 18.15 0.38 0.87
CA ALA A 158 19.33 0.66 1.69
C ALA A 158 19.16 0.21 3.15
N ALA A 159 17.95 0.26 3.70
CA ALA A 159 17.67 -0.12 5.08
C ALA A 159 17.35 -1.61 5.25
N TYR A 160 16.50 -2.16 4.37
CA TYR A 160 15.90 -3.49 4.54
C TYR A 160 16.16 -4.46 3.37
N GLY A 161 16.90 -4.04 2.33
CA GLY A 161 17.35 -4.93 1.26
C GLY A 161 18.36 -5.99 1.73
N PRO A 162 18.82 -6.90 0.85
CA PRO A 162 19.69 -8.02 1.22
C PRO A 162 21.00 -7.65 1.91
N LYS A 163 21.50 -6.43 1.68
CA LYS A 163 22.70 -5.86 2.30
C LYS A 163 22.38 -4.59 3.11
N GLY A 164 21.11 -4.41 3.46
CA GLY A 164 20.64 -3.20 4.12
C GLY A 164 21.13 -3.09 5.56
N ASN A 165 21.13 -1.87 6.06
CA ASN A 165 21.39 -1.58 7.47
C ASN A 165 20.13 -1.01 8.13
N LYS A 166 19.61 -1.71 9.14
CA LYS A 166 18.37 -1.34 9.86
C LYS A 166 18.59 -0.15 10.79
N SER A 167 18.89 0.99 10.20
CA SER A 167 19.16 2.26 10.87
C SER A 167 18.60 3.41 10.04
N GLY A 168 18.27 4.52 10.69
CA GLY A 168 17.83 5.73 10.03
C GLY A 168 16.30 5.93 10.08
N PRO A 169 15.77 6.92 9.35
CA PRO A 169 14.41 7.42 9.57
C PRO A 169 13.30 6.38 9.34
N LEU A 170 13.57 5.33 8.55
CA LEU A 170 12.61 4.25 8.30
C LEU A 170 12.33 3.36 9.52
N THR A 171 13.22 3.32 10.53
CA THR A 171 12.96 2.53 11.75
C THR A 171 11.91 3.16 12.66
N GLU A 172 11.75 4.48 12.55
CA GLU A 172 10.87 5.31 13.39
C GLU A 172 9.45 5.45 12.82
N LEU A 173 9.22 4.96 11.59
CA LEU A 173 7.90 5.05 10.97
C LEU A 173 6.90 4.12 11.65
N ALA A 174 5.68 4.64 11.80
CA ALA A 174 4.55 3.86 12.29
C ALA A 174 4.22 2.72 11.33
N VAL A 175 3.83 1.59 11.92
CA VAL A 175 3.40 0.41 11.16
C VAL A 175 1.92 0.55 10.84
N LEU A 176 1.55 0.42 9.56
CA LEU A 176 0.15 0.29 9.16
C LEU A 176 -0.21 -1.20 9.22
N ALA A 177 -1.15 -1.56 10.07
CA ALA A 177 -1.55 -2.96 10.23
C ALA A 177 -2.26 -3.47 8.98
N GLU A 178 -2.12 -4.76 8.72
CA GLU A 178 -2.92 -5.45 7.70
C GLU A 178 -4.41 -5.18 7.93
N GLY A 179 -5.16 -4.79 6.90
CA GLY A 179 -6.57 -4.44 7.08
C GLY A 179 -6.88 -2.94 7.06
N GLN A 180 -5.86 -2.10 7.17
CA GLN A 180 -6.04 -0.68 7.44
C GLN A 180 -5.74 0.20 6.23
N ASN A 181 -6.59 1.21 6.06
CA ASN A 181 -6.44 2.27 5.10
C ASN A 181 -5.88 3.53 5.77
N LEU A 182 -5.01 4.22 5.05
CA LEU A 182 -4.60 5.59 5.33
C LEU A 182 -5.01 6.46 4.14
N GLU A 183 -5.67 7.58 4.42
CA GLU A 183 -6.22 8.46 3.38
C GLU A 183 -5.74 9.90 3.56
N ARG A 184 -5.42 10.55 2.44
CA ARG A 184 -5.14 11.97 2.37
C ARG A 184 -5.32 12.52 0.96
N ASN A 185 -5.94 13.70 0.85
CA ASN A 185 -6.10 14.44 -0.41
C ASN A 185 -6.74 13.61 -1.55
N GLY A 186 -7.70 12.74 -1.22
CA GLY A 186 -8.38 11.87 -2.19
C GLY A 186 -7.57 10.65 -2.64
N LEU A 187 -6.39 10.44 -2.06
CA LEU A 187 -5.58 9.23 -2.26
C LEU A 187 -5.70 8.35 -1.03
N ARG A 188 -5.80 7.05 -1.24
CA ARG A 188 -5.92 6.05 -0.19
C ARG A 188 -4.88 4.97 -0.39
N CYS A 189 -4.17 4.60 0.66
CA CYS A 189 -3.22 3.49 0.67
C CYS A 189 -3.58 2.48 1.75
N SER A 190 -3.31 1.21 1.51
CA SER A 190 -3.73 0.12 2.38
C SER A 190 -2.73 -1.01 2.42
N ALA A 191 -2.45 -1.51 3.62
CA ALA A 191 -1.65 -2.72 3.82
C ALA A 191 -2.58 -3.94 3.73
N HIS A 192 -2.41 -4.72 2.65
CA HIS A 192 -3.20 -5.93 2.41
C HIS A 192 -2.46 -6.98 1.58
N ASN A 193 -2.78 -8.25 1.79
CA ASN A 193 -2.34 -9.40 1.00
C ASN A 193 -0.81 -9.48 0.89
N GLY A 194 -0.09 -9.11 1.96
CA GLY A 194 1.37 -9.06 1.97
C GLY A 194 1.97 -7.97 1.07
N GLY A 195 1.19 -6.94 0.75
CA GLY A 195 1.59 -5.82 -0.07
C GLY A 195 0.90 -4.53 0.32
N VAL A 196 1.01 -3.52 -0.54
CA VAL A 196 0.30 -2.25 -0.41
C VAL A 196 -0.46 -1.95 -1.69
N ALA A 197 -1.74 -1.65 -1.54
CA ALA A 197 -2.54 -0.99 -2.58
C ALA A 197 -2.55 0.51 -2.32
N CYS A 198 -2.35 1.34 -3.34
CA CYS A 198 -2.63 2.77 -3.28
C CYS A 198 -3.48 3.18 -4.48
N GLY A 199 -4.49 4.02 -4.27
CA GLY A 199 -5.39 4.44 -5.34
C GLY A 199 -6.09 5.75 -5.09
N ASN A 200 -6.42 6.43 -6.19
CA ASN A 200 -7.48 7.42 -6.24
C ASN A 200 -8.77 6.66 -6.59
N VAL A 201 -9.52 6.31 -5.54
CA VAL A 201 -10.75 5.52 -5.64
C VAL A 201 -11.74 6.15 -6.62
N SER A 202 -11.95 7.46 -6.53
CA SER A 202 -12.89 8.17 -7.41
C SER A 202 -12.46 8.21 -8.87
N ALA A 203 -11.15 8.24 -9.14
CA ALA A 203 -10.63 8.21 -10.50
C ALA A 203 -10.45 6.80 -11.06
N GLY A 204 -10.53 5.75 -10.24
CA GLY A 204 -10.32 4.37 -10.66
C GLY A 204 -8.88 4.09 -11.11
N VAL A 205 -7.91 4.83 -10.55
CA VAL A 205 -6.48 4.67 -10.85
C VAL A 205 -5.73 4.32 -9.58
N GLY A 206 -4.73 3.46 -9.69
CA GLY A 206 -4.03 2.94 -8.53
C GLY A 206 -2.91 1.99 -8.90
N PHE A 207 -2.25 1.47 -7.88
CA PHE A 207 -1.33 0.36 -8.00
C PHE A 207 -1.50 -0.60 -6.83
N PHE A 208 -1.06 -1.84 -7.05
CA PHE A 208 -0.72 -2.77 -6.00
C PHE A 208 0.77 -3.10 -6.12
N VAL A 209 1.49 -3.12 -5.00
CA VAL A 209 2.89 -3.53 -4.95
C VAL A 209 3.11 -4.53 -3.82
N ALA A 210 3.84 -5.59 -4.12
CA ALA A 210 4.32 -6.59 -3.18
C ALA A 210 5.74 -6.99 -3.55
N ARG A 211 6.36 -7.83 -2.71
CA ARG A 211 7.74 -8.27 -2.90
C ARG A 211 8.03 -8.91 -4.26
N ASP A 212 7.07 -9.66 -4.78
CA ASP A 212 7.20 -10.53 -5.94
C ASP A 212 6.29 -10.16 -7.12
N ARG A 213 5.35 -9.23 -6.92
CA ARG A 213 4.42 -8.78 -7.95
C ARG A 213 4.07 -7.30 -7.80
N TYR A 214 3.66 -6.71 -8.89
CA TYR A 214 3.01 -5.41 -8.91
C TYR A 214 1.88 -5.41 -9.93
N GLU A 215 0.95 -4.48 -9.78
CA GLU A 215 -0.17 -4.25 -10.69
C GLU A 215 -0.35 -2.74 -10.85
N LEU A 216 -0.52 -2.28 -12.09
CA LEU A 216 -0.91 -0.90 -12.38
C LEU A 216 -2.37 -0.88 -12.81
N ILE A 217 -3.17 -0.11 -12.10
CA ILE A 217 -4.61 -0.04 -12.28
C ILE A 217 -4.91 1.30 -12.96
N SER A 218 -5.55 1.21 -14.11
CA SER A 218 -6.09 2.37 -14.81
C SER A 218 -7.57 2.15 -15.06
N LYS A 219 -8.35 3.22 -14.98
CA LYS A 219 -9.76 3.15 -15.35
C LYS A 219 -9.83 2.73 -16.82
N ALA A 220 -10.54 1.64 -17.10
CA ALA A 220 -10.81 1.24 -18.47
C ALA A 220 -11.37 2.45 -19.23
N ALA A 221 -10.79 2.75 -20.40
CA ALA A 221 -11.34 3.78 -21.27
C ALA A 221 -12.82 3.50 -21.44
N ALA A 222 -13.69 4.44 -21.05
CA ALA A 222 -15.10 4.32 -21.34
C ALA A 222 -15.19 4.09 -22.85
N THR A 223 -15.61 2.90 -23.27
CA THR A 223 -15.88 2.59 -24.67
C THR A 223 -16.72 3.73 -25.19
N ALA A 224 -16.18 4.50 -26.13
CA ALA A 224 -16.89 5.60 -26.75
C ALA A 224 -18.25 5.05 -27.19
N SER A 225 -19.33 5.62 -26.66
CA SER A 225 -20.67 5.27 -27.08
C SER A 225 -20.70 5.41 -28.61
N PRO A 226 -21.13 4.38 -29.37
CA PRO A 226 -21.16 4.49 -30.83
C PRO A 226 -21.96 5.73 -31.18
N ALA A 227 -21.40 6.57 -32.07
CA ALA A 227 -22.04 7.79 -32.52
C ALA A 227 -23.48 7.47 -32.96
N PRO A 228 -24.47 8.31 -32.62
CA PRO A 228 -25.84 8.10 -33.08
C PRO A 228 -25.85 7.94 -34.60
N ALA A 229 -26.48 6.88 -35.08
CA ALA A 229 -26.60 6.61 -36.51
C ALA A 229 -27.19 7.84 -37.23
N GLU A 230 -26.49 8.32 -38.25
CA GLU A 230 -26.95 9.41 -39.09
C GLU A 230 -28.28 9.00 -39.72
N ALA A 231 -29.31 9.86 -39.59
CA ALA A 231 -30.63 9.57 -40.10
C ALA A 231 -30.58 9.41 -41.64
N SER A 232 -31.06 8.27 -42.13
CA SER A 232 -31.19 7.98 -43.56
C SER A 232 -31.97 9.09 -44.27
N LYS A 233 -31.32 9.78 -45.20
CA LYS A 233 -32.01 10.61 -46.20
C LYS A 233 -32.51 9.68 -47.31
N THR A 234 -33.81 9.44 -47.33
CA THR A 234 -34.50 8.80 -48.46
C THR A 234 -35.00 9.90 -49.42
N PRO A 235 -35.04 9.67 -50.75
CA PRO A 235 -35.26 10.71 -51.77
C PRO A 235 -36.67 11.30 -51.78
#